data_AF-A0A1W4XH82-F1
#
_entry.id   AF-A0A1W4XH82-F1
#
_cell.length_a   1.000
_cell.length_b   1.000
_cell.length_c   1.000
_cell.angle_alpha   90.00
_cell.angle_beta   90.00
_cell.angle_gamma   90.00
#
_symmetry.space_group_name_H-M   'P 1'
#
loop_
_entity.id
_entity.type
_entity.pdbx_description
1 polymer ?
#
loop_
_entity_poly.entity_id
_entity_poly.type
_entity_poly.pdbx_seq_one_letter_code
_entity_poly.pdbx_strand_id
1 'polypeptide(L)'
;MNAINEDLLKSLSQDIRKINEINDNIGTYLEDNSENSTWFLSCKDENEILNLPKDKNRNHERYLSTLELIIDRIYLFLNCLLRFVETEYFDKDPLVKCKYVIRPKNLTLGTTVKLLWQQLTEIKPIIKNIYNVRPDSQMSQTNTKNLQTDISSFDACYTCTNVNHFVKKIVELFEKRFDIPGITQEKENIRKNIYNLTQHSCVDRFLKEIEKSVENIWEENDSLKLQIHNLSSELENKEFESTSLGREHKRLEITCAEYCENAQKDKQRYDKLYQRYNDLHFRNHQLEKCLRSESEKLTSAETLISKVQENYQILETRKNQLEKELEDARVTTKSLYAEKDMWKKRFLDENSENQNLKRDISNTHASVVEVKTHLNKVDMDYQALNDLLTKSTFEYKNTIQRYNTILHKLKEVIAAKLSIKKHQEDSVDRGDSINVGIKIEGNPLTDMTNQVKANEVLIEKLQEKNDHLLKVIGNLKKMEKHL
;
A
#
# COMPACT_ATOMS: atom_id res chain seq x y z
N MET A 1 29.52 -5.33 87.12
CA MET A 1 28.95 -4.61 85.96
C MET A 1 27.93 -5.54 85.33
N ASN A 2 26.68 -5.10 85.17
CA ASN A 2 25.66 -5.90 84.47
C ASN A 2 26.18 -6.20 83.06
N ALA A 3 26.11 -7.46 82.64
CA ALA A 3 26.50 -7.85 81.30
C ALA A 3 25.73 -6.98 80.29
N ILE A 4 26.46 -6.23 79.46
CA ILE A 4 25.83 -5.42 78.42
C ILE A 4 25.07 -6.37 77.51
N ASN A 5 23.77 -6.11 77.38
CA ASN A 5 22.86 -6.94 76.60
C ASN A 5 23.29 -6.90 75.11
N GLU A 6 23.46 -8.08 74.50
CA GLU A 6 23.79 -8.19 73.07
C GLU A 6 22.75 -7.51 72.19
N ASP A 7 21.50 -7.43 72.63
CA ASP A 7 20.44 -6.75 71.89
C ASP A 7 20.69 -5.23 71.81
N LEU A 8 21.28 -4.63 72.84
CA LEU A 8 21.67 -3.22 72.82
C LEU A 8 22.80 -2.98 71.80
N LEU A 9 23.80 -3.85 71.77
CA LEU A 9 24.88 -3.77 70.77
C LEU A 9 24.35 -3.95 69.34
N LYS A 10 23.38 -4.86 69.13
CA LYS A 10 22.71 -5.02 67.83
C LYS A 10 21.93 -3.76 67.43
N SER A 11 21.18 -3.15 68.36
CA SER A 11 20.47 -1.90 68.11
C SER A 11 21.42 -0.79 67.70
N LEU A 12 22.50 -0.58 68.46
CA LEU A 12 23.51 0.42 68.15
C LEU A 12 24.20 0.15 66.80
N SER A 13 24.42 -1.11 66.44
CA SER A 13 24.97 -1.48 65.13
C SER A 13 24.02 -1.13 63.98
N GLN A 14 22.72 -1.30 64.17
CA GLN A 14 21.71 -0.90 63.19
C GLN A 14 21.65 0.62 63.04
N ASP A 15 21.76 1.35 64.16
CA ASP A 15 21.77 2.81 64.14
C ASP A 15 22.99 3.37 63.40
N ILE A 16 24.18 2.78 63.60
CA ILE A 16 25.39 3.12 62.83
C ILE A 16 25.17 2.96 61.33
N ARG A 17 24.60 1.83 60.90
CA ARG A 17 24.36 1.57 59.47
C ARG A 17 23.43 2.62 58.85
N LYS A 18 22.37 2.98 59.56
CA LYS A 18 21.44 4.02 59.10
C LYS A 18 22.11 5.39 59.02
N ILE A 19 22.95 5.74 60.00
CA ILE A 19 23.70 7.00 59.97
C ILE A 19 24.68 7.00 58.80
N ASN A 20 25.36 5.88 58.53
CA ASN A 20 26.27 5.76 57.39
C ASN A 20 25.54 5.88 56.05
N GLU A 21 24.39 5.22 55.89
CA GLU A 21 23.57 5.34 54.68
C GLU A 21 23.14 6.79 54.41
N ILE A 22 22.75 7.52 55.46
CA ILE A 22 22.41 8.95 55.35
C ILE A 22 23.65 9.78 54.98
N ASN A 23 24.80 9.50 55.59
CA ASN A 23 26.06 10.19 55.29
C ASN A 23 26.52 9.96 53.85
N ASP A 24 26.42 8.74 53.35
CA ASP A 24 26.77 8.38 51.97
C ASP A 24 25.84 9.10 51.00
N ASN A 25 24.53 9.10 51.28
CA ASN A 25 23.54 9.80 50.49
C ASN A 25 23.84 11.31 50.42
N ILE A 26 24.09 11.97 51.54
CA ILE A 26 24.44 13.41 51.54
C ILE A 26 25.78 13.62 50.82
N GLY A 27 26.74 12.72 51.01
CA GLY A 27 28.03 12.73 50.33
C GLY A 27 27.91 12.71 48.81
N THR A 28 26.93 12.01 48.23
CA THR A 28 26.72 11.99 46.77
C THR A 28 26.34 13.37 46.19
N TYR A 29 25.80 14.28 47.00
CA TYR A 29 25.46 15.65 46.58
C TYR A 29 26.62 16.64 46.75
N LEU A 30 27.71 16.23 47.40
CA LEU A 30 28.90 17.06 47.59
C LEU A 30 29.95 16.64 46.56
N GLU A 31 30.08 17.41 45.47
CA GLU A 31 30.90 17.08 44.29
C GLU A 31 32.40 16.90 44.57
N ASP A 32 32.89 17.33 45.75
CA ASP A 32 34.30 17.29 46.15
C ASP A 32 34.54 16.32 47.33
N ASN A 33 34.65 15.03 47.03
CA ASN A 33 34.88 13.97 48.02
C ASN A 33 36.31 13.93 48.60
N SER A 34 37.21 14.83 48.19
CA SER A 34 38.63 14.77 48.53
C SER A 34 38.94 15.09 50.01
N GLU A 35 38.17 15.97 50.66
CA GLU A 35 38.40 16.36 52.06
C GLU A 35 37.66 15.49 53.10
N ASN A 36 36.76 14.62 52.68
CA ASN A 36 36.08 13.66 53.57
C ASN A 36 37.03 12.54 54.07
N SER A 37 38.25 12.50 53.52
CA SER A 37 39.35 11.62 53.93
C SER A 37 40.34 12.28 54.91
N THR A 38 39.98 13.43 55.50
CA THR A 38 40.85 14.12 56.45
C THR A 38 41.01 13.32 57.74
N TRP A 39 42.26 13.22 58.23
CA TRP A 39 42.66 12.61 59.50
C TRP A 39 41.88 13.07 60.75
N PHE A 40 41.14 14.18 60.64
CA PHE A 40 40.27 14.73 61.67
C PHE A 40 38.95 13.95 61.83
N LEU A 41 38.55 13.19 60.81
CA LEU A 41 37.39 12.32 60.79
C LEU A 41 37.90 10.88 60.73
N SER A 42 38.27 10.34 61.89
CA SER A 42 38.74 8.96 62.01
C SER A 42 37.67 7.99 61.51
N CYS A 43 37.80 7.54 60.26
CA CYS A 43 37.02 6.44 59.70
C CYS A 43 37.54 5.12 60.27
N LYS A 44 37.30 4.86 61.57
CA LYS A 44 37.38 3.49 62.09
C LYS A 44 36.44 2.65 61.23
N ASP A 45 36.94 1.56 60.66
CA ASP A 45 36.13 0.70 59.79
C ASP A 45 34.99 0.13 60.64
N GLU A 46 33.75 0.31 60.17
CA GLU A 46 32.56 -0.25 60.82
C GLU A 46 32.75 -1.77 61.02
N ASN A 47 33.39 -2.43 60.06
CA ASN A 47 33.66 -3.85 60.13
C ASN A 47 34.68 -4.21 61.20
N GLU A 48 35.66 -3.35 61.50
CA GLU A 48 36.64 -3.63 62.55
C GLU A 48 36.00 -3.63 63.95
N ILE A 49 35.10 -2.68 64.22
CA ILE A 49 34.43 -2.56 65.54
C ILE A 49 33.31 -3.61 65.68
N LEU A 50 32.55 -3.85 64.61
CA LEU A 50 31.48 -4.85 64.61
C LEU A 50 32.01 -6.29 64.62
N ASN A 51 33.23 -6.55 64.11
CA ASN A 51 33.83 -7.89 64.08
C ASN A 51 34.79 -8.20 65.23
N LEU A 52 34.89 -7.34 66.26
CA LEU A 52 35.64 -7.68 67.47
C LEU A 52 35.21 -9.07 68.03
N PRO A 53 36.08 -9.85 68.67
CA PRO A 53 35.72 -11.17 69.19
C PRO A 53 34.51 -11.11 70.13
N LYS A 54 33.53 -12.01 69.98
CA LYS A 54 32.34 -12.15 70.84
C LYS A 54 32.69 -12.80 72.19
N ASP A 55 33.72 -12.28 72.85
CA ASP A 55 34.12 -12.76 74.15
C ASP A 55 33.34 -12.00 75.23
N LYS A 56 32.60 -12.72 76.09
CA LYS A 56 31.65 -12.11 77.06
C LYS A 56 32.31 -11.07 77.98
N ASN A 57 33.63 -11.17 78.18
CA ASN A 57 34.41 -10.25 79.00
C ASN A 57 34.80 -8.93 78.29
N ARG A 58 34.59 -8.80 76.98
CA ARG A 58 34.91 -7.58 76.20
C ARG A 58 33.69 -6.84 75.65
N ASN A 59 32.47 -7.23 76.05
CA ASN A 59 31.24 -6.54 75.64
C ASN A 59 31.22 -5.06 76.06
N HIS A 60 31.89 -4.70 77.15
CA HIS A 60 32.03 -3.31 77.59
C HIS A 60 32.93 -2.48 76.65
N GLU A 61 34.07 -3.03 76.22
CA GLU A 61 34.96 -2.37 75.26
C GLU A 61 34.28 -2.20 73.90
N ARG A 62 33.53 -3.21 73.45
CA ARG A 62 32.71 -3.11 72.23
C ARG A 62 31.66 -2.02 72.36
N TYR A 63 30.91 -1.99 73.45
CA TYR A 63 29.89 -0.96 73.67
C TYR A 63 30.45 0.45 73.62
N LEU A 64 31.56 0.71 74.32
CA LEU A 64 32.21 2.02 74.30
C LEU A 64 32.74 2.37 72.91
N SER A 65 33.35 1.41 72.21
CA SER A 65 33.86 1.61 70.85
C SER A 65 32.72 1.86 69.83
N THR A 66 31.59 1.18 69.99
CA THR A 66 30.38 1.39 69.17
C THR A 66 29.78 2.76 69.43
N LEU A 67 29.71 3.22 70.69
CA LEU A 67 29.23 4.58 71.00
C LEU A 67 30.16 5.67 70.48
N GLU A 68 31.47 5.49 70.60
CA GLU A 68 32.46 6.41 70.05
C GLU A 68 32.28 6.52 68.53
N LEU A 69 32.13 5.38 67.83
CA LEU A 69 31.87 5.35 66.40
C LEU A 69 30.56 6.06 66.03
N ILE A 70 29.48 5.87 66.79
CA ILE A 70 28.21 6.60 66.57
C ILE A 70 28.42 8.10 66.66
N ILE A 71 29.13 8.56 67.70
CA ILE A 71 29.42 9.97 67.90
C ILE A 71 30.21 10.51 66.69
N ASP A 72 31.25 9.81 66.26
CA ASP A 72 32.05 10.18 65.09
C ASP A 72 31.21 10.28 63.82
N ARG A 73 30.27 9.33 63.60
CA ARG A 73 29.36 9.34 62.44
C ARG A 73 28.31 10.43 62.50
N ILE A 74 27.84 10.81 63.70
CA ILE A 74 26.96 11.97 63.89
C ILE A 74 27.72 13.27 63.60
N TYR A 75 28.98 13.38 64.02
CA TYR A 75 29.80 14.55 63.67
C TYR A 75 30.02 14.66 62.16
N LEU A 76 30.30 13.54 61.49
CA LEU A 76 30.39 13.50 60.03
C LEU A 76 29.07 13.97 59.39
N PHE A 77 27.94 13.45 59.86
CA PHE A 77 26.61 13.87 59.40
C PHE A 77 26.38 15.36 59.52
N LEU A 78 26.63 15.94 60.70
CA LEU A 78 26.43 17.37 60.93
C LEU A 78 27.34 18.22 60.04
N ASN A 79 28.57 17.76 59.77
CA ASN A 79 29.50 18.46 58.91
C ASN A 79 29.09 18.36 57.42
N CYS A 80 28.67 17.18 56.95
CA CYS A 80 28.12 16.99 55.60
C CYS A 80 26.85 17.81 55.38
N LEU A 81 25.96 17.86 56.37
CA LEU A 81 24.75 18.67 56.32
C LEU A 81 25.08 20.17 56.26
N LEU A 82 26.02 20.64 57.09
CA LEU A 82 26.47 22.03 57.04
C LEU A 82 27.04 22.38 55.65
N ARG A 83 27.88 21.51 55.09
CA ARG A 83 28.42 21.68 53.73
C ARG A 83 27.33 21.69 52.69
N PHE A 84 26.38 20.76 52.74
CA PHE A 84 25.26 20.69 51.81
C PHE A 84 24.46 22.00 51.81
N VAL A 85 24.20 22.58 52.99
CA VAL A 85 23.56 23.91 53.07
C VAL A 85 24.49 25.00 52.50
N GLU A 86 25.79 24.96 52.79
CA GLU A 86 26.81 25.87 52.19
C GLU A 86 26.79 25.85 50.65
N THR A 87 26.90 24.68 50.00
CA THR A 87 26.98 24.58 48.53
C THR A 87 25.65 24.77 47.83
N GLU A 88 24.56 24.18 48.31
CA GLU A 88 23.27 24.23 47.58
C GLU A 88 22.49 25.51 47.82
N TYR A 89 22.60 26.12 49.01
CA TYR A 89 21.79 27.29 49.37
C TYR A 89 22.54 28.62 49.33
N PHE A 90 23.85 28.66 49.61
CA PHE A 90 24.57 29.93 49.73
C PHE A 90 25.33 30.34 48.46
N ASP A 91 25.78 29.40 47.62
CA ASP A 91 26.47 29.73 46.36
C ASP A 91 25.51 30.15 45.23
N LYS A 92 24.22 29.78 45.31
CA LYS A 92 23.22 30.12 44.29
C LYS A 92 22.53 31.49 44.51
N ASP A 93 22.62 32.07 45.71
CA ASP A 93 22.08 33.41 45.99
C ASP A 93 22.93 34.18 47.04
N PRO A 94 23.84 35.07 46.60
CA PRO A 94 24.79 35.77 47.48
C PRO A 94 24.12 36.79 48.43
N LEU A 95 22.81 37.06 48.28
CA LEU A 95 22.06 37.99 49.13
C LEU A 95 21.53 37.35 50.41
N VAL A 96 21.44 36.02 50.48
CA VAL A 96 21.02 35.29 51.69
C VAL A 96 22.24 34.83 52.47
N LYS A 97 23.15 35.74 52.86
CA LYS A 97 24.09 35.42 53.95
C LYS A 97 23.31 35.36 55.26
N CYS A 98 22.76 34.20 55.55
CA CYS A 98 22.06 33.92 56.79
C CYS A 98 23.04 34.10 57.95
N LYS A 99 22.96 35.25 58.65
CA LYS A 99 23.81 35.62 59.80
C LYS A 99 23.79 34.61 60.96
N TYR A 100 22.93 33.60 60.88
CA TYR A 100 22.68 32.61 61.94
C TYR A 100 23.42 31.29 61.75
N VAL A 101 24.05 31.05 60.60
CA VAL A 101 24.86 29.83 60.35
C VAL A 101 26.32 30.23 60.30
N ILE A 102 26.97 30.28 61.46
CA ILE A 102 28.40 30.54 61.58
C ILE A 102 29.10 29.19 61.73
N ARG A 103 29.93 28.82 60.74
CA ARG A 103 30.80 27.64 60.85
C ARG A 103 31.68 27.80 62.09
N PRO A 104 31.55 26.93 63.11
CA PRO A 104 32.38 27.06 64.28
C PRO A 104 33.80 26.65 63.92
N LYS A 105 34.70 27.63 63.86
CA LYS A 105 36.05 27.41 63.33
C LYS A 105 36.88 26.40 64.13
N ASN A 106 36.49 26.05 65.37
CA ASN A 106 37.17 25.06 66.22
C ASN A 106 36.26 24.59 67.39
N LEU A 107 35.13 23.94 67.10
CA LEU A 107 34.33 23.28 68.15
C LEU A 107 34.81 21.84 68.33
N THR A 108 35.81 21.65 69.19
CA THR A 108 36.12 20.33 69.73
C THR A 108 35.13 20.00 70.85
N LEU A 109 34.92 18.72 71.18
CA LEU A 109 34.11 18.31 72.34
C LEU A 109 34.55 19.05 73.62
N GLY A 110 35.85 19.28 73.78
CA GLY A 110 36.41 20.07 74.86
C GLY A 110 35.94 21.52 74.87
N THR A 111 35.80 22.15 73.69
CA THR A 111 35.24 23.51 73.56
C THR A 111 33.75 23.54 73.92
N THR A 112 32.97 22.54 73.52
CA THR A 112 31.54 22.43 73.85
C THR A 112 31.33 22.26 75.36
N VAL A 113 32.07 21.34 75.98
CA VAL A 113 32.03 21.11 77.44
C VAL A 113 32.47 22.38 78.19
N LYS A 114 33.48 23.09 77.69
CA LYS A 114 33.93 24.37 78.28
C LYS A 114 32.88 25.47 78.19
N LEU A 115 32.20 25.61 77.06
CA LEU A 115 31.12 26.59 76.87
C LEU A 115 29.92 26.27 77.77
N LEU A 116 29.54 25.00 77.87
CA LEU A 116 28.44 24.54 78.71
C LEU A 116 28.78 24.73 80.21
N TRP A 117 30.04 24.49 80.59
CA TRP A 117 30.55 24.80 81.93
C TRP A 117 30.60 26.30 82.23
N GLN A 118 30.96 27.14 81.25
CA GLN A 118 30.92 28.61 81.38
C GLN A 118 29.48 29.10 81.61
N GLN A 119 28.51 28.60 80.86
CA GLN A 119 27.10 28.92 81.06
C GLN A 119 26.57 28.45 82.42
N LEU A 120 26.95 27.25 82.87
CA LEU A 120 26.60 26.75 84.22
C LEU A 120 27.25 27.57 85.35
N THR A 121 28.46 28.09 85.15
CA THR A 121 29.14 28.94 86.14
C THR A 121 28.58 30.36 86.19
N GLU A 122 28.05 30.87 85.08
CA GLU A 122 27.30 32.15 85.01
C GLU A 122 25.93 32.08 85.70
N ILE A 123 25.31 30.89 85.79
CA ILE A 123 24.07 30.65 86.54
C ILE A 123 24.31 30.65 88.07
N LYS A 124 25.53 30.34 88.51
CA LYS A 124 25.91 30.24 89.94
C LYS A 124 25.64 31.52 90.76
N PRO A 125 25.95 32.76 90.29
CA PRO A 125 25.57 33.99 90.99
C PRO A 125 24.06 34.28 90.96
N ILE A 126 23.32 33.84 89.94
CA ILE A 126 21.86 34.01 89.84
C ILE A 126 21.16 33.17 90.93
N ILE A 127 21.60 31.93 91.13
CA ILE A 127 21.11 31.06 92.21
C ILE A 127 21.50 31.62 93.59
N LYS A 128 22.68 32.24 93.73
CA LYS A 128 23.13 32.87 94.98
C LYS A 128 22.34 34.14 95.34
N ASN A 129 21.78 34.85 94.36
CA ASN A 129 20.93 36.02 94.55
C ASN A 129 19.48 35.66 94.92
N ILE A 130 18.99 34.48 94.52
CA ILE A 130 17.66 33.98 94.91
C ILE A 130 17.62 33.58 96.40
N TYR A 131 18.77 33.20 97.00
CA TYR A 131 18.86 32.72 98.38
C TYR A 131 19.44 33.73 99.40
N ASN A 132 19.84 34.94 98.99
CA ASN A 132 20.36 35.98 99.90
C ASN A 132 19.48 37.22 99.93
N VAL A 133 18.22 37.07 100.34
CA VAL A 133 17.43 38.20 100.86
C VAL A 133 17.82 38.38 102.32
N ARG A 134 18.81 39.24 102.58
CA ARG A 134 19.07 39.77 103.93
C ARG A 134 17.85 40.61 104.36
N PRO A 135 17.40 40.52 105.62
CA PRO A 135 16.47 41.48 106.17
C PRO A 135 17.23 42.79 106.42
N ASP A 136 16.97 43.82 105.61
CA ASP A 136 17.42 45.17 105.89
C ASP A 136 16.72 45.69 107.16
N SER A 137 17.48 45.66 108.25
CA SER A 137 17.19 46.34 109.49
C SER A 137 17.52 47.83 109.35
N GLN A 138 16.61 48.59 108.74
CA GLN A 138 16.54 50.04 108.93
C GLN A 138 15.09 50.48 109.15
N MET A 139 14.65 50.35 110.41
CA MET A 139 13.47 51.05 110.89
C MET A 139 13.78 52.54 111.00
N SER A 140 13.20 53.32 110.09
CA SER A 140 13.02 54.75 110.31
C SER A 140 11.94 54.94 111.38
N GLN A 141 12.34 55.39 112.56
CA GLN A 141 11.45 55.88 113.61
C GLN A 141 10.77 57.17 113.13
N THR A 142 9.51 57.08 112.70
CA THR A 142 8.66 58.26 112.56
C THR A 142 8.01 58.57 113.90
N ASN A 143 8.44 59.67 114.50
CA ASN A 143 7.83 60.31 115.66
C ASN A 143 6.34 60.60 115.43
N THR A 144 5.45 59.88 116.11
CA THR A 144 4.06 60.28 116.32
C THR A 144 3.83 60.52 117.81
N LYS A 145 4.11 61.75 118.26
CA LYS A 145 3.59 62.24 119.54
C LYS A 145 2.09 62.51 119.36
N ASN A 146 1.32 62.05 120.36
CA ASN A 146 -0.10 62.31 120.62
C ASN A 146 -1.10 61.45 119.86
N LEU A 147 -1.32 60.23 120.35
CA LEU A 147 -2.66 59.62 120.37
C LEU A 147 -2.90 59.01 121.75
N GLN A 148 -3.98 59.46 122.37
CA GLN A 148 -4.38 59.19 123.75
C GLN A 148 -5.35 58.00 123.75
N THR A 149 -4.79 56.79 123.77
CA THR A 149 -5.43 55.57 124.29
C THR A 149 -4.34 54.66 124.81
N ASP A 150 -4.13 54.69 126.13
CA ASP A 150 -3.35 53.71 126.88
C ASP A 150 -3.99 52.32 126.70
N ILE A 151 -3.39 51.49 125.86
CA ILE A 151 -3.47 50.03 125.98
C ILE A 151 -2.04 49.51 125.93
N SER A 152 -1.46 49.38 127.12
CA SER A 152 -0.23 48.64 127.38
C SER A 152 -0.45 47.14 127.11
N SER A 153 -0.46 46.74 125.84
CA SER A 153 -0.24 45.35 125.38
C SER A 153 -0.03 45.21 123.86
N PHE A 154 0.37 46.26 123.13
CA PHE A 154 0.64 46.16 121.68
C PHE A 154 1.82 45.22 121.32
N ASP A 155 2.70 44.92 122.28
CA ASP A 155 3.84 43.99 122.13
C ASP A 155 3.74 42.73 123.03
N ALA A 156 2.63 42.51 123.74
CA ALA A 156 2.57 41.48 124.78
C ALA A 156 2.22 40.07 124.28
N CYS A 157 1.75 39.91 123.03
CA CYS A 157 1.42 38.60 122.46
C CYS A 157 2.15 38.36 121.13
N TYR A 158 3.27 37.63 121.21
CA TYR A 158 4.09 37.22 120.07
C TYR A 158 3.28 36.55 118.95
N THR A 159 2.27 35.77 119.31
CA THR A 159 1.38 35.08 118.36
C THR A 159 0.53 36.07 117.56
N CYS A 160 -0.05 37.10 118.20
CA CYS A 160 -0.83 38.13 117.52
C CYS A 160 0.02 38.97 116.56
N THR A 161 1.25 39.32 116.96
CA THR A 161 2.19 40.07 116.12
C THR A 161 2.58 39.28 114.88
N ASN A 162 2.85 37.99 115.02
CA ASN A 162 3.16 37.11 113.88
C ASN A 162 1.96 36.93 112.94
N VAL A 163 0.76 36.71 113.47
CA VAL A 163 -0.46 36.58 112.65
C VAL A 163 -0.68 37.85 111.81
N ASN A 164 -0.56 39.03 112.42
CA ASN A 164 -0.67 40.30 111.69
C ASN A 164 0.41 40.46 110.61
N HIS A 165 1.65 40.07 110.89
CA HIS A 165 2.74 40.09 109.91
C HIS A 165 2.50 39.13 108.74
N PHE A 166 2.01 37.92 109.02
CA PHE A 166 1.68 36.93 107.99
C PHE A 166 0.52 37.39 107.12
N VAL A 167 -0.58 37.86 107.71
CA VAL A 167 -1.73 38.38 106.96
C VAL A 167 -1.31 39.56 106.09
N LYS A 168 -0.52 40.49 106.62
CA LYS A 168 0.03 41.60 105.84
C LYS A 168 0.87 41.12 104.65
N LYS A 169 1.79 40.17 104.86
CA LYS A 169 2.59 39.60 103.77
C LYS A 169 1.74 38.89 102.72
N ILE A 170 0.70 38.16 103.13
CA ILE A 170 -0.21 37.49 102.20
C ILE A 170 -0.99 38.52 101.40
N VAL A 171 -1.58 39.53 102.04
CA VAL A 171 -2.25 40.65 101.35
C VAL A 171 -1.32 41.31 100.32
N GLU A 172 -0.08 41.63 100.71
CA GLU A 172 0.90 42.22 99.79
C GLU A 172 1.27 41.28 98.62
N LEU A 173 1.33 39.96 98.83
CA LEU A 173 1.58 38.99 97.76
C LEU A 173 0.40 38.90 96.80
N PHE A 174 -0.82 38.91 97.34
CA PHE A 174 -2.05 38.89 96.56
C PHE A 174 -2.21 40.16 95.72
N GLU A 175 -1.92 41.33 96.28
CA GLU A 175 -1.89 42.61 95.54
C GLU A 175 -0.81 42.62 94.45
N LYS A 176 0.43 42.21 94.78
CA LYS A 176 1.56 42.34 93.83
C LYS A 176 1.56 41.31 92.71
N ARG A 177 1.09 40.09 92.98
CA ARG A 177 1.28 38.94 92.08
C ARG A 177 0.00 38.51 91.38
N PHE A 178 -1.15 38.71 92.01
CA PHE A 178 -2.44 38.22 91.53
C PHE A 178 -3.44 39.34 91.21
N ASP A 179 -3.10 40.59 91.53
CA ASP A 179 -3.92 41.79 91.27
C ASP A 179 -5.41 41.58 91.61
N ILE A 180 -5.69 41.04 92.80
CA ILE A 180 -7.04 40.64 93.16
C ILE A 180 -7.84 41.84 93.68
N PRO A 181 -8.88 42.29 92.94
CA PRO A 181 -9.59 43.52 93.29
C PRO A 181 -10.31 43.44 94.63
N GLY A 182 -10.74 42.24 95.05
CA GLY A 182 -11.41 42.01 96.34
C GLY A 182 -10.53 42.38 97.55
N ILE A 183 -9.26 41.98 97.54
CA ILE A 183 -8.31 42.28 98.63
C ILE A 183 -7.95 43.76 98.66
N THR A 184 -7.74 44.38 97.50
CA THR A 184 -7.49 45.82 97.37
C THR A 184 -8.69 46.65 97.88
N GLN A 185 -9.91 46.22 97.55
CA GLN A 185 -11.13 46.85 98.02
C GLN A 185 -11.32 46.69 99.53
N GLU A 186 -11.05 45.50 100.09
CA GLU A 186 -11.21 45.26 101.53
C GLU A 186 -10.17 46.03 102.35
N LYS A 187 -8.95 46.19 101.83
CA LYS A 187 -7.92 47.06 102.42
C LYS A 187 -8.40 48.52 102.53
N GLU A 188 -9.02 49.05 101.48
CA GLU A 188 -9.58 50.41 101.50
C GLU A 188 -10.79 50.52 102.44
N ASN A 189 -11.63 49.48 102.52
CA ASN A 189 -12.76 49.42 103.46
C ASN A 189 -12.31 49.43 104.92
N ILE A 190 -11.27 48.66 105.25
CA ILE A 190 -10.66 48.62 106.59
C ILE A 190 -10.01 49.97 106.91
N ARG A 191 -9.28 50.57 105.96
CA ARG A 191 -8.65 51.88 106.12
C ARG A 191 -9.66 52.98 106.47
N LYS A 192 -10.82 52.99 105.80
CA LYS A 192 -11.90 53.97 106.06
C LYS A 192 -12.56 53.79 107.43
N ASN A 193 -12.59 52.56 107.96
CA ASN A 193 -13.29 52.22 109.20
C ASN A 193 -12.35 51.87 110.36
N ILE A 194 -11.07 52.23 110.27
CA ILE A 194 -10.02 51.72 111.17
C ILE A 194 -10.26 52.01 112.65
N TYR A 195 -10.92 53.14 112.96
CA TYR A 195 -11.25 53.54 114.34
C TYR A 195 -12.42 52.76 114.95
N ASN A 196 -13.21 52.08 114.11
CA ASN A 196 -14.42 51.34 114.50
C ASN A 196 -14.23 49.81 114.48
N LEU A 197 -13.04 49.33 114.08
CA LEU A 197 -12.75 47.91 113.90
C LEU A 197 -11.71 47.45 114.92
N THR A 198 -11.93 46.27 115.49
CA THR A 198 -10.92 45.59 116.30
C THR A 198 -9.88 44.92 115.39
N GLN A 199 -8.66 44.71 115.89
CA GLN A 199 -7.61 44.00 115.14
C GLN A 199 -8.08 42.61 114.67
N HIS A 200 -8.81 41.89 115.52
CA HIS A 200 -9.41 40.61 115.16
C HIS A 200 -10.39 40.76 113.98
N SER A 201 -11.23 41.80 113.96
CA SER A 201 -12.16 42.04 112.87
C SER A 201 -11.45 42.36 111.55
N CYS A 202 -10.34 43.11 111.59
CA CYS A 202 -9.54 43.38 110.39
C CYS A 202 -8.90 42.10 109.83
N VAL A 203 -8.33 41.26 110.71
CA VAL A 203 -7.73 39.99 110.30
C VAL A 203 -8.77 39.02 109.74
N ASP A 204 -9.92 38.86 110.41
CA ASP A 204 -11.00 37.98 109.96
C ASP A 204 -11.54 38.40 108.58
N ARG A 205 -11.70 39.71 108.34
CA ARG A 205 -12.14 40.23 107.04
C ARG A 205 -11.11 39.96 105.94
N PHE A 206 -9.83 40.19 106.20
CA PHE A 206 -8.78 39.87 105.23
C PHE A 206 -8.70 38.37 104.96
N LEU A 207 -8.80 37.52 105.99
CA LEU A 207 -8.76 36.07 105.82
C LEU A 207 -9.94 35.57 104.97
N LYS A 208 -11.16 36.04 105.23
CA LYS A 208 -12.33 35.70 104.41
C LYS A 208 -12.18 36.11 102.94
N GLU A 209 -11.64 37.30 102.70
CA GLU A 209 -11.44 37.78 101.33
C GLU A 209 -10.29 37.01 100.64
N ILE A 210 -9.24 36.64 101.38
CA ILE A 210 -8.17 35.76 100.87
C ILE A 210 -8.72 34.38 100.54
N GLU A 211 -9.52 33.77 101.41
CA GLU A 211 -10.15 32.46 101.18
C GLU A 211 -11.00 32.47 99.92
N LYS A 212 -11.92 33.44 99.81
CA LYS A 212 -12.76 33.63 98.63
C LYS A 212 -11.93 33.84 97.35
N SER A 213 -10.84 34.61 97.46
CA SER A 213 -9.95 34.85 96.32
C SER A 213 -9.19 33.61 95.87
N VAL A 214 -8.77 32.77 96.82
CA VAL A 214 -8.13 31.47 96.53
C VAL A 214 -9.12 30.52 95.87
N GLU A 215 -10.35 30.45 96.35
CA GLU A 215 -11.43 29.65 95.75
C GLU A 215 -11.66 30.07 94.29
N ASN A 216 -11.83 31.37 94.02
CA ASN A 216 -12.02 31.88 92.66
C ASN A 216 -10.84 31.53 91.73
N ILE A 217 -9.60 31.71 92.20
CA ILE A 217 -8.40 31.34 91.41
C ILE A 217 -8.40 29.83 91.14
N TRP A 218 -8.82 29.02 92.10
CA TRP A 218 -8.84 27.57 91.96
C TRP A 218 -9.89 27.12 90.94
N GLU A 219 -11.10 27.68 91.00
CA GLU A 219 -12.16 27.44 90.01
C GLU A 219 -11.74 27.89 88.60
N GLU A 220 -11.11 29.05 88.47
CA GLU A 220 -10.58 29.54 87.19
C GLU A 220 -9.50 28.59 86.65
N ASN A 221 -8.58 28.13 87.49
CA ASN A 221 -7.53 27.19 87.10
C ASN A 221 -8.11 25.84 86.65
N ASP A 222 -9.15 25.33 87.33
CA ASP A 222 -9.81 24.09 86.91
C ASP A 222 -10.59 24.25 85.60
N SER A 223 -11.21 25.42 85.36
CA SER A 223 -11.79 25.79 84.07
C SER A 223 -10.72 25.84 82.96
N LEU A 224 -9.57 26.47 83.23
CA LEU A 224 -8.46 26.54 82.28
C LEU A 224 -7.85 25.17 81.98
N LYS A 225 -7.73 24.27 82.97
CA LYS A 225 -7.30 22.88 82.74
C LYS A 225 -8.26 22.14 81.83
N LEU A 226 -9.56 22.31 82.01
CA LEU A 226 -10.57 21.70 81.15
C LEU A 226 -10.46 22.24 79.71
N GLN A 227 -10.24 23.54 79.55
CA GLN A 227 -10.00 24.14 78.23
C GLN A 227 -8.73 23.59 77.57
N ILE A 228 -7.62 23.49 78.30
CA ILE A 228 -6.36 22.91 77.79
C ILE A 228 -6.56 21.46 77.37
N HIS A 229 -7.29 20.67 78.16
CA HIS A 229 -7.62 19.29 77.81
C HIS A 229 -8.44 19.21 76.52
N ASN A 230 -9.48 20.03 76.38
CA ASN A 230 -10.29 20.07 75.16
C ASN A 230 -9.49 20.47 73.93
N LEU A 231 -8.66 21.52 74.03
CA LEU A 231 -7.78 21.95 72.95
C LEU A 231 -6.75 20.88 72.58
N SER A 232 -6.23 20.13 73.56
CA SER A 232 -5.30 19.01 73.30
C SER A 232 -5.99 17.89 72.53
N SER A 233 -7.24 17.54 72.91
CA SER A 233 -8.04 16.55 72.20
C SER A 233 -8.38 17.00 70.77
N GLU A 234 -8.71 18.28 70.57
CA GLU A 234 -8.91 18.85 69.22
C GLU A 234 -7.63 18.81 68.38
N LEU A 235 -6.48 19.10 68.98
CA LEU A 235 -5.18 19.03 68.29
C LEU A 235 -4.87 17.60 67.84
N GLU A 236 -5.03 16.61 68.72
CA GLU A 236 -4.84 15.19 68.39
C GLU A 236 -5.76 14.75 67.23
N ASN A 237 -7.03 15.18 67.24
CA ASN A 237 -7.96 14.90 66.14
C ASN A 237 -7.49 15.53 64.82
N LYS A 238 -6.97 16.76 64.86
CA LYS A 238 -6.45 17.45 63.66
C LYS A 238 -5.15 16.83 63.15
N GLU A 239 -4.27 16.35 64.04
CA GLU A 239 -3.08 15.59 63.64
C GLU A 239 -3.45 14.26 62.98
N PHE A 240 -4.49 13.58 63.49
CA PHE A 240 -5.02 12.37 62.87
C PHE A 240 -5.61 12.65 61.47
N GLU A 241 -6.43 13.69 61.33
CA GLU A 241 -6.96 14.13 60.03
C GLU A 241 -5.84 14.48 59.04
N SER A 242 -4.84 15.23 59.48
CA SER A 242 -3.66 15.59 58.67
C SER A 242 -2.89 14.35 58.21
N THR A 243 -2.68 13.39 59.10
CA THR A 243 -2.01 12.11 58.77
C THR A 243 -2.82 11.30 57.77
N SER A 244 -4.16 11.28 57.91
CA SER A 244 -5.06 10.61 56.97
C SER A 244 -5.00 11.24 55.58
N LEU A 245 -5.09 12.57 55.50
CA LEU A 245 -4.97 13.34 54.25
C LEU A 245 -3.60 13.16 53.60
N GLY A 246 -2.52 13.11 54.39
CA GLY A 246 -1.17 12.84 53.89
C GLY A 246 -1.03 11.46 53.26
N ARG A 247 -1.72 10.43 53.78
CA ARG A 247 -1.76 9.10 53.16
C ARG A 247 -2.55 9.11 51.85
N GLU A 248 -3.67 9.82 51.79
CA GLU A 248 -4.48 9.92 50.59
C GLU A 248 -3.75 10.71 49.49
N HIS A 249 -3.05 11.78 49.85
CA HIS A 249 -2.19 12.52 48.91
C HIS A 249 -1.14 11.60 48.27
N LYS A 250 -0.42 10.80 49.08
CA LYS A 250 0.56 9.83 48.55
C LYS A 250 -0.07 8.78 47.63
N ARG A 251 -1.29 8.33 47.92
CA ARG A 251 -2.02 7.41 47.02
C ARG A 251 -2.31 8.07 45.69
N LEU A 252 -2.82 9.31 45.72
CA LEU A 252 -3.10 10.07 44.51
C LEU A 252 -1.83 10.36 43.69
N GLU A 253 -0.70 10.65 44.34
CA GLU A 253 0.59 10.81 43.65
C GLU A 253 1.00 9.53 42.90
N ILE A 254 0.88 8.36 43.53
CA ILE A 254 1.16 7.07 42.89
C ILE A 254 0.22 6.86 41.70
N THR A 255 -1.08 7.06 41.88
CA THR A 255 -2.07 6.92 40.81
C THR A 255 -1.81 7.89 39.65
N CYS A 256 -1.43 9.14 39.93
CA CYS A 256 -1.03 10.10 38.90
C CYS A 256 0.21 9.65 38.13
N ALA A 257 1.22 9.10 38.82
CA ALA A 257 2.42 8.56 38.18
C ALA A 257 2.09 7.37 37.25
N GLU A 258 1.21 6.46 37.68
CA GLU A 258 0.71 5.35 36.85
C GLU A 258 -0.02 5.85 35.61
N TYR A 259 -0.87 6.88 35.74
CA TYR A 259 -1.55 7.49 34.59
C TYR A 259 -0.56 8.14 33.61
N CYS A 260 0.48 8.82 34.10
CA CYS A 260 1.53 9.39 33.26
C CYS A 260 2.31 8.30 32.51
N GLU A 261 2.67 7.21 33.17
CA GLU A 261 3.37 6.08 32.55
C GLU A 261 2.50 5.41 31.47
N ASN A 262 1.21 5.20 31.76
CA ASN A 262 0.26 4.65 30.81
C ASN A 262 0.05 5.57 29.60
N ALA A 263 -0.07 6.89 29.82
CA ALA A 263 -0.15 7.85 28.73
C ALA A 263 1.11 7.83 27.83
N GLN A 264 2.30 7.64 28.42
CA GLN A 264 3.53 7.51 27.66
C GLN A 264 3.58 6.20 26.85
N LYS A 265 3.13 5.08 27.43
CA LYS A 265 2.99 3.80 26.71
C LYS A 265 2.00 3.90 25.54
N ASP A 266 0.87 4.57 25.74
CA ASP A 266 -0.13 4.76 24.70
C ASP A 266 0.35 5.71 23.60
N LYS A 267 1.10 6.76 23.94
CA LYS A 267 1.79 7.58 22.94
C LYS A 267 2.77 6.76 22.09
N GLN A 268 3.58 5.90 22.71
CA GLN A 268 4.49 5.01 21.97
C GLN A 268 3.74 4.02 21.07
N ARG A 269 2.58 3.51 21.52
CA ARG A 269 1.71 2.65 20.68
C ARG A 269 1.14 3.42 19.50
N TYR A 270 0.68 4.64 19.74
CA TYR A 270 0.18 5.52 18.69
C TYR A 270 1.26 5.82 17.64
N ASP A 271 2.47 6.17 18.05
CA ASP A 271 3.59 6.45 17.15
C ASP A 271 3.93 5.22 16.28
N LYS A 272 3.93 4.02 16.86
CA LYS A 272 4.12 2.76 16.11
C LYS A 272 2.98 2.50 15.11
N LEU A 273 1.73 2.73 15.50
CA LEU A 273 0.57 2.58 14.61
C LEU A 273 0.61 3.61 13.48
N TYR A 274 1.02 4.84 13.77
CA TYR A 274 1.16 5.91 12.80
C TYR A 274 2.27 5.61 11.76
N GLN A 275 3.42 5.11 12.21
CA GLN A 275 4.47 4.61 11.31
C GLN A 275 3.96 3.48 10.41
N ARG A 276 3.27 2.48 10.98
CA ARG A 276 2.69 1.38 10.22
C ARG A 276 1.63 1.86 9.22
N TYR A 277 0.83 2.86 9.58
CA TYR A 277 -0.13 3.48 8.67
C TYR A 277 0.59 4.14 7.48
N ASN A 278 1.65 4.90 7.72
CA ASN A 278 2.43 5.54 6.65
C ASN A 278 3.08 4.50 5.71
N ASP A 279 3.63 3.42 6.26
CA ASP A 279 4.21 2.32 5.46
C ASP A 279 3.14 1.64 4.58
N LEU A 280 1.96 1.39 5.13
CA LEU A 280 0.83 0.81 4.40
C LEU A 280 0.32 1.78 3.33
N HIS A 281 0.20 3.07 3.65
CA HIS A 281 -0.21 4.11 2.71
C HIS A 281 0.78 4.21 1.54
N PHE A 282 2.09 4.20 1.82
CA PHE A 282 3.13 4.20 0.80
C PHE A 282 3.06 2.96 -0.08
N ARG A 283 2.92 1.76 0.50
CA ARG A 283 2.73 0.51 -0.26
C ARG A 283 1.46 0.56 -1.12
N ASN A 284 0.35 1.08 -0.59
CA ASN A 284 -0.89 1.18 -1.34
C ASN A 284 -0.72 2.11 -2.55
N HIS A 285 -0.07 3.26 -2.38
CA HIS A 285 0.26 4.16 -3.48
C HIS A 285 1.16 3.48 -4.54
N GLN A 286 2.13 2.66 -4.13
CA GLN A 286 2.93 1.87 -5.09
C GLN A 286 2.08 0.84 -5.84
N LEU A 287 1.19 0.13 -5.14
CA LEU A 287 0.27 -0.83 -5.75
C LEU A 287 -0.67 -0.15 -6.74
N GLU A 288 -1.21 1.04 -6.43
CA GLU A 288 -2.03 1.83 -7.35
C GLU A 288 -1.25 2.26 -8.59
N LYS A 289 0.04 2.58 -8.46
CA LYS A 289 0.89 2.90 -9.61
C LYS A 289 1.13 1.67 -10.49
N CYS A 290 1.40 0.50 -9.88
CA CYS A 290 1.51 -0.77 -10.59
C CYS A 290 0.20 -1.15 -11.28
N LEU A 291 -0.94 -1.01 -10.60
CA LEU A 291 -2.27 -1.29 -11.14
C LEU A 291 -2.56 -0.41 -12.35
N ARG A 292 -2.23 0.89 -12.29
CA ARG A 292 -2.34 1.81 -13.43
C ARG A 292 -1.49 1.35 -14.61
N SER A 293 -0.23 0.99 -14.37
CA SER A 293 0.65 0.49 -15.43
C SER A 293 0.14 -0.82 -16.05
N GLU A 294 -0.37 -1.75 -15.25
CA GLU A 294 -0.96 -2.99 -15.77
C GLU A 294 -2.27 -2.73 -16.53
N SER A 295 -3.09 -1.76 -16.10
CA SER A 295 -4.28 -1.33 -16.83
C SER A 295 -3.95 -0.69 -18.18
N GLU A 296 -2.86 0.08 -18.26
CA GLU A 296 -2.34 0.62 -19.54
C GLU A 296 -1.84 -0.50 -20.46
N LYS A 297 -1.17 -1.52 -19.91
CA LYS A 297 -0.78 -2.71 -20.68
C LYS A 297 -2.00 -3.50 -21.17
N LEU A 298 -3.01 -3.67 -20.32
CA LEU A 298 -4.24 -4.37 -20.66
C LEU A 298 -4.97 -3.65 -21.80
N THR A 299 -5.17 -2.34 -21.69
CA THR A 299 -5.79 -1.54 -22.76
C THR A 299 -4.98 -1.57 -24.05
N SER A 300 -3.64 -1.56 -23.97
CA SER A 300 -2.79 -1.79 -25.14
C SER A 300 -2.97 -3.20 -25.74
N ALA A 301 -3.13 -4.24 -24.92
CA ALA A 301 -3.39 -5.59 -25.38
C ALA A 301 -4.79 -5.72 -26.00
N GLU A 302 -5.81 -5.11 -25.41
CA GLU A 302 -7.18 -5.06 -25.94
C GLU A 302 -7.21 -4.40 -27.32
N THR A 303 -6.52 -3.26 -27.50
CA THR A 303 -6.42 -2.61 -28.82
C THR A 303 -5.71 -3.49 -29.86
N LEU A 304 -4.69 -4.26 -29.45
CA LEU A 304 -4.04 -5.25 -30.33
C LEU A 304 -4.99 -6.40 -30.69
N ILE A 305 -5.75 -6.93 -29.72
CA ILE A 305 -6.74 -7.97 -29.95
C ILE A 305 -7.81 -7.48 -30.92
N SER A 306 -8.33 -6.26 -30.76
CA SER A 306 -9.29 -5.68 -31.71
C SER A 306 -8.73 -5.58 -33.12
N LYS A 307 -7.47 -5.16 -33.28
CA LYS A 307 -6.79 -5.14 -34.60
C LYS A 307 -6.62 -6.54 -35.18
N VAL A 308 -6.29 -7.54 -34.36
CA VAL A 308 -6.18 -8.93 -34.81
C VAL A 308 -7.54 -9.47 -35.24
N GLN A 309 -8.62 -9.15 -34.51
CA GLN A 309 -9.98 -9.51 -34.89
C GLN A 309 -10.43 -8.87 -36.20
N GLU A 310 -10.11 -7.58 -36.41
CA GLU A 310 -10.36 -6.89 -37.67
C GLU A 310 -9.60 -7.54 -38.83
N ASN A 311 -8.30 -7.83 -38.64
CA ASN A 311 -7.49 -8.55 -39.64
C ASN A 311 -8.04 -9.95 -39.93
N TYR A 312 -8.53 -10.66 -38.91
CA TYR A 312 -9.14 -11.97 -39.08
C TYR A 312 -10.43 -11.88 -39.92
N GLN A 313 -11.28 -10.88 -39.70
CA GLN A 313 -12.47 -10.64 -40.53
C GLN A 313 -12.10 -10.30 -41.99
N ILE A 314 -11.02 -9.53 -42.22
CA ILE A 314 -10.51 -9.25 -43.56
C ILE A 314 -10.02 -10.54 -44.24
N LEU A 315 -9.30 -11.40 -43.51
CA LEU A 315 -8.84 -12.68 -44.04
C LEU A 315 -10.00 -13.64 -44.34
N GLU A 316 -11.03 -13.68 -43.48
CA GLU A 316 -12.21 -14.51 -43.67
C GLU A 316 -13.04 -14.06 -44.88
N THR A 317 -13.23 -12.75 -45.05
CA THR A 317 -13.87 -12.20 -46.26
C THR A 317 -13.07 -12.50 -47.52
N ARG A 318 -11.73 -12.38 -47.48
CA ARG A 318 -10.87 -12.74 -48.62
C ARG A 318 -10.90 -14.23 -48.94
N LYS A 319 -10.90 -15.09 -47.91
CA LYS A 319 -11.05 -16.55 -48.07
C LYS A 319 -12.36 -16.88 -48.79
N ASN A 320 -13.48 -16.33 -48.32
CA ASN A 320 -14.79 -16.57 -48.93
C ASN A 320 -14.84 -16.07 -50.39
N GLN A 321 -14.17 -14.95 -50.68
CA GLN A 321 -14.03 -14.45 -52.06
C GLN A 321 -13.22 -15.42 -52.94
N LEU A 322 -12.09 -15.93 -52.45
CA LEU A 322 -11.27 -16.91 -53.16
C LEU A 322 -12.00 -18.24 -53.37
N GLU A 323 -12.79 -18.70 -52.40
CA GLU A 323 -13.64 -19.90 -52.55
C GLU A 323 -14.68 -19.71 -53.66
N LYS A 324 -15.27 -18.51 -53.77
CA LYS A 324 -16.17 -18.16 -54.87
C LYS A 324 -15.44 -18.13 -56.22
N GLU A 325 -14.28 -17.47 -56.29
CA GLU A 325 -13.45 -17.45 -57.50
C GLU A 325 -13.02 -18.86 -57.94
N LEU A 326 -12.71 -19.74 -56.98
CA LEU A 326 -12.39 -21.15 -57.25
C LEU A 326 -13.59 -21.91 -57.82
N GLU A 327 -14.79 -21.69 -57.28
CA GLU A 327 -15.99 -22.36 -57.79
C GLU A 327 -16.36 -21.84 -59.19
N ASP A 328 -16.25 -20.54 -59.43
CA ASP A 328 -16.40 -19.95 -60.76
C ASP A 328 -15.38 -20.54 -61.76
N ALA A 329 -14.13 -20.73 -61.33
CA ALA A 329 -13.08 -21.39 -62.11
C ALA A 329 -13.40 -22.88 -62.37
N ARG A 330 -14.01 -23.59 -61.42
CA ARG A 330 -14.44 -24.98 -61.61
C ARG A 330 -15.60 -25.08 -62.59
N VAL A 331 -16.57 -24.18 -62.52
CA VAL A 331 -17.71 -24.12 -63.45
C VAL A 331 -17.22 -23.83 -64.87
N THR A 332 -16.36 -22.83 -65.05
CA THR A 332 -15.75 -22.51 -66.35
C THR A 332 -14.91 -23.66 -66.88
N THR A 333 -14.10 -24.30 -66.04
CA THR A 333 -13.32 -25.48 -66.42
C THR A 333 -14.21 -26.64 -66.88
N LYS A 334 -15.30 -26.93 -66.16
CA LYS A 334 -16.30 -27.94 -66.57
C LYS A 334 -16.91 -27.60 -67.94
N SER A 335 -17.27 -26.34 -68.17
CA SER A 335 -17.76 -25.86 -69.46
C SER A 335 -16.74 -26.08 -70.58
N LEU A 336 -15.47 -25.73 -70.34
CA LEU A 336 -14.39 -25.92 -71.31
C LEU A 336 -14.11 -27.40 -71.60
N TYR A 337 -14.23 -28.29 -70.61
CA TYR A 337 -14.15 -29.74 -70.85
C TYR A 337 -15.33 -30.24 -71.70
N ALA A 338 -16.56 -29.79 -71.42
CA ALA A 338 -17.72 -30.12 -72.24
C ALA A 338 -17.56 -29.61 -73.68
N GLU A 339 -17.03 -28.39 -73.85
CA GLU A 339 -16.72 -27.81 -75.15
C GLU A 339 -15.63 -28.60 -75.88
N LYS A 340 -14.55 -28.97 -75.19
CA LYS A 340 -13.49 -29.84 -75.71
C LYS A 340 -14.05 -31.18 -76.20
N ASP A 341 -14.94 -31.80 -75.44
CA ASP A 341 -15.57 -33.07 -75.83
C ASP A 341 -16.47 -32.90 -77.06
N MET A 342 -17.21 -31.80 -77.16
CA MET A 342 -17.94 -31.46 -78.38
C MET A 342 -17.02 -31.28 -79.59
N TRP A 343 -15.92 -30.52 -79.45
CA TRP A 343 -14.95 -30.32 -80.51
C TRP A 343 -14.27 -31.62 -80.92
N LYS A 344 -13.94 -32.48 -79.96
CA LYS A 344 -13.38 -33.81 -80.22
C LYS A 344 -14.36 -34.68 -81.01
N LYS A 345 -15.66 -34.62 -80.69
CA LYS A 345 -16.71 -35.31 -81.43
C LYS A 345 -16.83 -34.77 -82.86
N ARG A 346 -16.93 -33.45 -83.04
CA ARG A 346 -16.97 -32.82 -84.37
C ARG A 346 -15.75 -33.18 -85.22
N PHE A 347 -14.57 -33.16 -84.63
CA PHE A 347 -13.35 -33.54 -85.32
C PHE A 347 -13.37 -35.02 -85.76
N LEU A 348 -13.90 -35.93 -84.95
CA LEU A 348 -14.06 -37.33 -85.33
C LEU A 348 -15.06 -37.50 -86.48
N ASP A 349 -16.20 -36.80 -86.41
CA ASP A 349 -17.22 -36.81 -87.44
C ASP A 349 -16.66 -36.26 -88.78
N GLU A 350 -16.05 -35.07 -88.76
CA GLU A 350 -15.41 -34.46 -89.95
C GLU A 350 -14.25 -35.31 -90.49
N ASN A 351 -13.44 -35.93 -89.63
CA ASN A 351 -12.37 -36.81 -90.07
C ASN A 351 -12.91 -38.08 -90.76
N SER A 352 -14.04 -38.61 -90.27
CA SER A 352 -14.72 -39.74 -90.92
C SER A 352 -15.27 -39.35 -92.30
N GLU A 353 -15.83 -38.14 -92.41
CA GLU A 353 -16.33 -37.58 -93.67
C GLU A 353 -15.19 -37.29 -94.66
N ASN A 354 -14.07 -36.75 -94.19
CA ASN A 354 -12.87 -36.52 -94.98
C ASN A 354 -12.24 -37.84 -95.46
N GLN A 355 -12.27 -38.90 -94.66
CA GLN A 355 -11.88 -40.25 -95.11
C GLN A 355 -12.80 -40.79 -96.21
N ASN A 356 -14.11 -40.55 -96.11
CA ASN A 356 -15.06 -40.91 -97.16
C ASN A 356 -14.81 -40.11 -98.44
N LEU A 357 -14.61 -38.79 -98.33
CA LEU A 357 -14.25 -37.93 -99.46
C LEU A 357 -12.93 -38.36 -100.12
N LYS A 358 -11.90 -38.71 -99.35
CA LYS A 358 -10.65 -39.26 -99.90
C LYS A 358 -10.89 -40.55 -100.68
N ARG A 359 -11.78 -41.42 -100.19
CA ARG A 359 -12.16 -42.66 -100.89
C ARG A 359 -12.87 -42.34 -102.20
N ASP A 360 -13.80 -41.39 -102.19
CA ASP A 360 -14.56 -40.98 -103.37
C ASP A 360 -13.67 -40.28 -104.41
N ILE A 361 -12.72 -39.45 -103.98
CA ILE A 361 -11.68 -38.85 -104.83
C ILE A 361 -10.81 -39.95 -105.45
N SER A 362 -10.42 -40.97 -104.67
CA SER A 362 -9.63 -42.08 -105.21
C SER A 362 -10.42 -42.90 -106.23
N ASN A 363 -11.71 -43.12 -106.00
CA ASN A 363 -12.60 -43.82 -106.93
C ASN A 363 -12.80 -43.03 -108.22
N THR A 364 -13.07 -41.72 -108.11
CA THR A 364 -13.18 -40.85 -109.29
C THR A 364 -11.86 -40.73 -110.04
N HIS A 365 -10.72 -40.67 -109.35
CA HIS A 365 -9.41 -40.70 -109.99
C HIS A 365 -9.20 -42.01 -110.78
N ALA A 366 -9.60 -43.16 -110.23
CA ALA A 366 -9.57 -44.44 -110.94
C ALA A 366 -10.44 -44.41 -112.21
N SER A 367 -11.67 -43.89 -112.13
CA SER A 367 -12.54 -43.71 -113.29
C SER A 367 -11.96 -42.73 -114.33
N VAL A 368 -11.27 -41.66 -113.91
CA VAL A 368 -10.58 -40.74 -114.83
C VAL A 368 -9.40 -41.41 -115.53
N VAL A 369 -8.64 -42.24 -114.81
CA VAL A 369 -7.57 -43.05 -115.41
C VAL A 369 -8.15 -44.03 -116.43
N GLU A 370 -9.27 -44.66 -116.12
CA GLU A 370 -9.99 -45.57 -117.03
C GLU A 370 -10.47 -44.83 -118.29
N VAL A 371 -11.09 -43.66 -118.15
CA VAL A 371 -11.47 -42.80 -119.28
C VAL A 371 -10.24 -42.39 -120.09
N LYS A 372 -9.12 -42.04 -119.45
CA LYS A 372 -7.87 -41.72 -120.13
C LYS A 372 -7.34 -42.92 -120.93
N THR A 373 -7.42 -44.13 -120.38
CA THR A 373 -7.04 -45.35 -121.13
C THR A 373 -7.96 -45.62 -122.31
N HIS A 374 -9.27 -45.38 -122.18
CA HIS A 374 -10.21 -45.45 -123.30
C HIS A 374 -9.93 -44.39 -124.35
N LEU A 375 -9.62 -43.16 -123.96
CA LEU A 375 -9.25 -42.08 -124.88
C LEU A 375 -7.97 -42.40 -125.65
N ASN A 376 -6.94 -42.91 -124.97
CA ASN A 376 -5.72 -43.37 -125.62
C ASN A 376 -6.00 -44.50 -126.62
N LYS A 377 -6.93 -45.41 -126.30
CA LYS A 377 -7.35 -46.48 -127.22
C LYS A 377 -8.07 -45.91 -128.45
N VAL A 378 -8.97 -44.96 -128.26
CA VAL A 378 -9.64 -44.26 -129.37
C VAL A 378 -8.63 -43.51 -130.23
N ASP A 379 -7.62 -42.88 -129.63
CA ASP A 379 -6.57 -42.16 -130.34
C ASP A 379 -5.68 -43.12 -131.14
N MET A 380 -5.34 -44.28 -130.57
CA MET A 380 -4.66 -45.37 -131.29
C MET A 380 -5.50 -45.93 -132.44
N ASP A 381 -6.80 -46.16 -132.22
CA ASP A 381 -7.72 -46.64 -133.25
C ASP A 381 -7.87 -45.58 -134.37
N TYR A 382 -7.90 -44.29 -134.01
CA TYR A 382 -7.91 -43.17 -134.96
C TYR A 382 -6.61 -43.11 -135.77
N GLN A 383 -5.45 -43.24 -135.13
CA GLN A 383 -4.15 -43.29 -135.80
C GLN A 383 -4.08 -44.49 -136.76
N ALA A 384 -4.50 -45.69 -136.33
CA ALA A 384 -4.54 -46.87 -137.18
C ALA A 384 -5.50 -46.70 -138.37
N LEU A 385 -6.66 -46.07 -138.16
CA LEU A 385 -7.60 -45.75 -139.24
C LEU A 385 -7.01 -44.71 -140.20
N ASN A 386 -6.31 -43.71 -139.69
CA ASN A 386 -5.65 -42.68 -140.49
C ASN A 386 -4.46 -43.24 -141.28
N ASP A 387 -3.73 -44.20 -140.73
CA ASP A 387 -2.66 -44.94 -141.42
C ASP A 387 -3.25 -45.83 -142.53
N LEU A 388 -4.37 -46.52 -142.26
CA LEU A 388 -5.13 -47.25 -143.28
C LEU A 388 -5.65 -46.31 -144.38
N LEU A 389 -6.14 -45.13 -144.00
CA LEU A 389 -6.63 -44.14 -144.93
C LEU A 389 -5.48 -43.59 -145.78
N THR A 390 -4.35 -43.21 -145.21
CA THR A 390 -3.17 -42.74 -145.95
C THR A 390 -2.61 -43.83 -146.85
N LYS A 391 -2.59 -45.09 -146.41
CA LYS A 391 -2.20 -46.24 -147.25
C LYS A 391 -3.16 -46.46 -148.42
N SER A 392 -4.47 -46.44 -148.16
CA SER A 392 -5.51 -46.50 -149.20
C SER A 392 -5.41 -45.32 -150.16
N THR A 393 -5.15 -44.12 -149.67
CA THR A 393 -4.99 -42.92 -150.49
C THR A 393 -3.73 -43.02 -151.34
N PHE A 394 -2.63 -43.58 -150.81
CA PHE A 394 -1.41 -43.84 -151.55
C PHE A 394 -1.60 -44.91 -152.62
N GLU A 395 -2.31 -46.00 -152.32
CA GLU A 395 -2.68 -47.04 -153.28
C GLU A 395 -3.61 -46.50 -154.37
N TYR A 396 -4.59 -45.66 -154.00
CA TYR A 396 -5.47 -44.94 -154.93
C TYR A 396 -4.67 -43.99 -155.83
N LYS A 397 -3.71 -43.24 -155.27
CA LYS A 397 -2.83 -42.32 -156.02
C LYS A 397 -1.91 -43.10 -156.97
N ASN A 398 -1.36 -44.24 -156.56
CA ASN A 398 -0.59 -45.15 -157.42
C ASN A 398 -1.44 -45.77 -158.52
N THR A 399 -2.71 -46.08 -158.22
CA THR A 399 -3.66 -46.60 -159.22
C THR A 399 -4.00 -45.52 -160.23
N ILE A 400 -4.26 -44.28 -159.79
CA ILE A 400 -4.42 -43.11 -160.65
C ILE A 400 -3.17 -42.87 -161.50
N GLN A 401 -1.97 -43.00 -160.93
CA GLN A 401 -0.72 -42.78 -161.66
C GLN A 401 -0.48 -43.86 -162.73
N ARG A 402 -0.84 -45.13 -162.44
CA ARG A 402 -0.88 -46.21 -163.43
C ARG A 402 -1.94 -45.97 -164.52
N TYR A 403 -3.13 -45.52 -164.13
CA TYR A 403 -4.20 -45.13 -165.06
C TYR A 403 -3.77 -43.97 -165.97
N ASN A 404 -3.11 -42.95 -165.42
CA ASN A 404 -2.60 -41.80 -166.17
C ASN A 404 -1.45 -42.17 -167.11
N THR A 405 -0.62 -43.16 -166.76
CA THR A 405 0.43 -43.68 -167.64
C THR A 405 -0.15 -44.47 -168.82
N ILE A 406 -1.28 -45.17 -168.61
CA ILE A 406 -2.04 -45.84 -169.68
C ILE A 406 -2.80 -44.82 -170.54
N LEU A 407 -3.40 -43.80 -169.92
CA LEU A 407 -4.09 -42.69 -170.59
C LEU A 407 -3.13 -41.85 -171.45
N HIS A 408 -1.88 -41.66 -171.05
CA HIS A 408 -0.90 -40.94 -171.86
C HIS A 408 -0.49 -41.73 -173.13
N LYS A 409 -0.48 -43.07 -173.07
CA LYS A 409 -0.24 -43.93 -174.24
C LYS A 409 -1.46 -44.05 -175.16
N LEU A 410 -2.67 -43.89 -174.64
CA LEU A 410 -3.91 -43.85 -175.42
C LEU A 410 -4.21 -42.45 -176.01
N LYS A 411 -3.74 -41.37 -175.38
CA LYS A 411 -3.90 -39.98 -175.87
C LYS A 411 -3.08 -39.66 -177.12
N GLU A 412 -2.03 -40.41 -177.45
CA GLU A 412 -1.37 -40.31 -178.78
C GLU A 412 -2.20 -40.94 -179.91
N VAL A 413 -3.12 -41.86 -179.60
CA VAL A 413 -3.92 -42.60 -180.60
C VAL A 413 -5.34 -42.02 -180.79
N ILE A 414 -5.75 -41.06 -179.96
CA ILE A 414 -6.98 -40.26 -180.19
C ILE A 414 -6.62 -38.82 -180.67
N ALA A 415 -5.52 -38.67 -181.41
CA ALA A 415 -5.25 -37.47 -182.23
C ALA A 415 -5.94 -37.52 -183.62
N ALA A 416 -6.82 -38.52 -183.83
CA ALA A 416 -7.80 -38.55 -184.91
C ALA A 416 -9.19 -38.93 -184.33
N LYS A 417 -10.11 -37.96 -184.36
CA LYS A 417 -11.56 -38.02 -184.07
C LYS A 417 -12.05 -37.96 -182.59
N LEU A 418 -12.42 -36.72 -182.24
CA LEU A 418 -13.72 -36.27 -181.68
C LEU A 418 -14.15 -36.62 -180.24
N SER A 419 -14.46 -35.57 -179.46
CA SER A 419 -15.57 -35.41 -178.48
C SER A 419 -15.38 -34.03 -177.80
N ILE A 420 -16.30 -33.05 -177.80
CA ILE A 420 -17.67 -32.95 -177.28
C ILE A 420 -17.83 -33.49 -175.84
N LYS A 421 -17.73 -32.54 -174.88
CA LYS A 421 -18.66 -32.14 -173.79
C LYS A 421 -19.27 -33.17 -172.81
N LYS A 422 -19.33 -32.69 -171.54
CA LYS A 422 -20.24 -33.01 -170.39
C LYS A 422 -19.87 -34.28 -169.60
N HIS A 423 -20.11 -34.46 -168.29
CA HIS A 423 -21.00 -33.88 -167.26
C HIS A 423 -20.48 -34.38 -165.86
N GLN A 424 -20.61 -33.61 -164.77
CA GLN A 424 -21.44 -33.87 -163.56
C GLN A 424 -20.90 -34.85 -162.49
N GLU A 425 -21.57 -34.76 -161.32
CA GLU A 425 -21.60 -35.66 -160.14
C GLU A 425 -20.55 -35.36 -159.06
N ASP A 426 -20.83 -35.35 -157.75
CA ASP A 426 -22.02 -35.58 -156.92
C ASP A 426 -21.60 -35.27 -155.46
N SER A 427 -22.34 -34.51 -154.64
CA SER A 427 -23.48 -34.90 -153.78
C SER A 427 -23.11 -35.43 -152.37
N VAL A 428 -24.05 -35.23 -151.43
CA VAL A 428 -24.28 -35.90 -150.12
C VAL A 428 -23.71 -35.28 -148.82
N ASP A 429 -24.53 -34.40 -148.24
CA ASP A 429 -25.22 -34.46 -146.92
C ASP A 429 -24.83 -35.48 -145.80
N ARG A 430 -25.20 -35.10 -144.56
CA ARG A 430 -25.19 -35.78 -143.24
C ARG A 430 -23.99 -35.45 -142.32
N GLY A 431 -24.18 -35.10 -141.05
CA GLY A 431 -25.40 -35.10 -140.26
C GLY A 431 -25.20 -34.56 -138.84
N ASP A 432 -26.32 -34.53 -138.14
CA ASP A 432 -26.59 -33.98 -136.81
C ASP A 432 -25.57 -34.23 -135.70
N SER A 433 -25.34 -33.19 -134.89
CA SER A 433 -25.11 -33.37 -133.45
C SER A 433 -25.83 -32.27 -132.67
N ILE A 434 -26.92 -32.69 -132.01
CA ILE A 434 -27.67 -31.93 -131.02
C ILE A 434 -26.74 -31.57 -129.86
N ASN A 435 -26.51 -30.28 -129.63
CA ASN A 435 -25.87 -29.78 -128.43
C ASN A 435 -26.84 -28.82 -127.74
N VAL A 436 -27.56 -29.31 -126.73
CA VAL A 436 -28.41 -28.48 -125.85
C VAL A 436 -27.48 -27.81 -124.85
N GLY A 437 -26.90 -26.68 -125.22
CA GLY A 437 -26.21 -25.80 -124.28
C GLY A 437 -27.24 -25.02 -123.46
N ILE A 438 -27.38 -25.33 -122.18
CA ILE A 438 -28.05 -24.44 -121.22
C ILE A 438 -27.14 -23.22 -121.07
N LYS A 439 -27.62 -22.05 -121.51
CA LYS A 439 -26.97 -20.76 -121.23
C LYS A 439 -27.21 -20.44 -119.75
N ILE A 440 -26.16 -20.48 -118.94
CA ILE A 440 -26.20 -20.02 -117.55
C ILE A 440 -26.10 -18.50 -117.59
N GLU A 441 -27.17 -17.80 -117.22
CA GLU A 441 -27.24 -16.33 -117.29
C GLU A 441 -26.93 -15.66 -115.94
N GLY A 442 -26.64 -16.43 -114.89
CA GLY A 442 -26.11 -15.92 -113.62
C GLY A 442 -27.18 -15.44 -112.63
N ASN A 443 -28.44 -15.77 -112.87
CA ASN A 443 -29.54 -15.54 -111.93
C ASN A 443 -30.09 -16.91 -111.46
N PRO A 444 -29.92 -17.28 -110.17
CA PRO A 444 -30.23 -18.61 -109.66
C PRO A 444 -31.67 -19.07 -109.91
N LEU A 445 -32.63 -18.13 -109.88
CA LEU A 445 -34.04 -18.43 -110.12
C LEU A 445 -34.30 -18.75 -111.60
N THR A 446 -33.71 -17.99 -112.51
CA THR A 446 -33.86 -18.22 -113.95
C THR A 446 -33.13 -19.49 -114.39
N ASP A 447 -31.93 -19.73 -113.84
CA ASP A 447 -31.13 -20.92 -114.12
C ASP A 447 -31.79 -22.19 -113.56
N MET A 448 -32.35 -22.17 -112.35
CA MET A 448 -33.19 -23.26 -111.83
C MET A 448 -34.44 -23.48 -112.68
N THR A 449 -35.11 -22.41 -113.14
CA THR A 449 -36.33 -22.53 -113.96
C THR A 449 -36.01 -23.14 -115.33
N ASN A 450 -34.88 -22.77 -115.93
CA ASN A 450 -34.40 -23.35 -117.19
C ASN A 450 -33.99 -24.81 -117.01
N GLN A 451 -33.36 -25.16 -115.89
CA GLN A 451 -32.99 -26.56 -115.58
C GLN A 451 -34.22 -27.42 -115.29
N VAL A 452 -35.25 -26.88 -114.62
CA VAL A 452 -36.54 -27.56 -114.42
C VAL A 452 -37.22 -27.80 -115.77
N LYS A 453 -37.31 -26.79 -116.65
CA LYS A 453 -37.87 -26.97 -118.01
C LYS A 453 -37.08 -27.98 -118.84
N ALA A 454 -35.75 -27.97 -118.76
CA ALA A 454 -34.91 -28.95 -119.45
C ALA A 454 -35.17 -30.37 -118.92
N ASN A 455 -35.32 -30.53 -117.61
CA ASN A 455 -35.67 -31.80 -116.99
C ASN A 455 -37.09 -32.25 -117.37
N GLU A 456 -38.06 -31.34 -117.44
CA GLU A 456 -39.43 -31.63 -117.91
C GLU A 456 -39.44 -32.15 -119.34
N VAL A 457 -38.72 -31.51 -120.26
CA VAL A 457 -38.57 -31.98 -121.66
C VAL A 457 -37.90 -33.36 -121.71
N LEU A 458 -36.95 -33.64 -120.81
CA LEU A 458 -36.25 -34.92 -120.76
C LEU A 458 -37.15 -36.03 -120.20
N ILE A 459 -37.95 -35.71 -119.19
CA ILE A 459 -39.00 -36.59 -118.64
C ILE A 459 -40.03 -36.92 -119.74
N GLU A 460 -40.48 -35.92 -120.50
CA GLU A 460 -41.45 -36.09 -121.58
C GLU A 460 -40.90 -37.01 -122.70
N LYS A 461 -39.63 -36.82 -123.12
CA LYS A 461 -38.96 -37.74 -124.06
C LYS A 461 -38.80 -39.16 -123.52
N LEU A 462 -38.54 -39.32 -122.23
CA LEU A 462 -38.46 -40.65 -121.59
C LEU A 462 -39.85 -41.30 -121.51
N GLN A 463 -40.91 -40.52 -121.28
CA GLN A 463 -42.29 -40.98 -121.32
C GLN A 463 -42.69 -41.41 -122.74
N GLU A 464 -42.38 -40.62 -123.78
CA GLU A 464 -42.62 -41.01 -125.19
C GLU A 464 -41.90 -42.32 -125.57
N LYS A 465 -40.65 -42.49 -125.12
CA LYS A 465 -39.91 -43.74 -125.33
C LYS A 465 -40.55 -44.92 -124.59
N ASN A 466 -41.03 -44.71 -123.37
CA ASN A 466 -41.76 -45.73 -122.64
C ASN A 466 -43.08 -46.08 -123.32
N ASP A 467 -43.84 -45.11 -123.84
CA ASP A 467 -45.07 -45.34 -124.59
C ASP A 467 -44.81 -46.09 -125.90
N HIS A 468 -43.72 -45.77 -126.59
CA HIS A 468 -43.27 -46.51 -127.76
C HIS A 468 -42.91 -47.96 -127.40
N LEU A 469 -42.19 -48.19 -126.30
CA LEU A 469 -41.87 -49.53 -125.81
C LEU A 469 -43.15 -50.31 -125.44
N LEU A 470 -44.12 -49.65 -124.79
CA LEU A 470 -45.41 -50.25 -124.46
C LEU A 470 -46.21 -50.61 -125.73
N LYS A 471 -46.17 -49.79 -126.78
CA LYS A 471 -46.75 -50.12 -128.10
C LYS A 471 -46.06 -51.32 -128.75
N VAL A 472 -44.74 -51.39 -128.71
CA VAL A 472 -43.96 -52.54 -129.23
C VAL A 472 -44.33 -53.82 -128.46
N ILE A 473 -44.40 -53.76 -127.14
CA ILE A 473 -44.84 -54.88 -126.29
C ILE A 473 -46.31 -55.27 -126.60
N GLY A 474 -47.19 -54.29 -126.81
CA GLY A 474 -48.58 -54.54 -127.22
C GLY A 474 -48.71 -55.22 -128.58
N ASN A 475 -47.86 -54.85 -129.54
CA ASN A 475 -47.81 -55.48 -130.86
C ASN A 475 -47.23 -56.90 -130.80
N LEU A 476 -46.21 -57.14 -129.96
CA LEU A 476 -45.68 -58.48 -129.70
C LEU A 476 -46.75 -59.39 -129.06
N LYS A 477 -47.52 -58.89 -128.08
CA LYS A 477 -48.64 -59.65 -127.48
C LYS A 477 -49.79 -59.94 -128.44
N LYS A 478 -49.99 -59.13 -129.48
CA LYS A 478 -50.97 -59.39 -130.55
C LYS A 478 -50.47 -60.44 -131.54
N MET A 479 -49.18 -60.47 -131.85
CA MET A 479 -48.55 -61.52 -132.66
C MET A 479 -48.56 -62.88 -131.94
N GLU A 480 -48.45 -62.90 -130.61
CA GLU A 480 -48.53 -64.10 -129.77
C GLU A 480 -49.94 -64.73 -129.72
N LYS A 481 -51.00 -64.01 -130.11
CA LYS A 481 -52.39 -64.54 -130.20
C LYS A 481 -52.77 -65.07 -131.59
N HIS A 482 -51.89 -64.93 -132.58
CA HIS A 482 -52.06 -65.44 -133.95
C HIS A 482 -51.04 -66.53 -134.32
N LEU A 483 -50.24 -66.98 -133.34
CA LEU A 483 -49.59 -68.28 -133.25
C LEU A 483 -50.45 -69.18 -132.36
#